data_AF-A0A9P0LE57-F1
#
_entry.id   AF-A0A9P0LE57-F1
#
_cell.length_a   1.000
_cell.length_b   1.000
_cell.length_c   1.000
_cell.angle_alpha   90.00
_cell.angle_beta   90.00
_cell.angle_gamma   90.00
#
_symmetry.space_group_name_H-M   'P 1'
#
loop_
_entity.id
_entity.type
_entity.pdbx_description
1 polymer ?
#
loop_
_entity_poly.entity_id
_entity_poly.type
_entity_poly.pdbx_seq_one_letter_code
_entity_poly.pdbx_strand_id
1 'polypeptide(L)' 'MNTATDYVHMLNATMCAATRVICAILENNQTETSIKVPEALKLFMPEEYQHEIPFVKPAPIDLEKGKKNKQEKGKGEE' A
#
# COMPACT_ATOMS: atom_id res chain seq x y z
N MET A 1 56.09 18.68 -11.01
CA MET A 1 55.16 17.68 -10.48
C MET A 1 53.78 18.30 -10.48
N ASN A 2 52.87 17.86 -11.34
CA ASN A 2 51.46 18.23 -11.24
C ASN A 2 50.88 17.42 -10.08
N THR A 3 50.65 18.06 -8.94
CA THR A 3 49.95 17.44 -7.81
C THR A 3 48.49 17.35 -8.21
N ALA A 4 47.98 16.14 -8.46
CA ALA A 4 46.57 15.93 -8.74
C ALA A 4 45.74 16.37 -7.52
N THR A 5 44.69 17.14 -7.74
CA THR A 5 43.77 17.57 -6.67
C THR A 5 42.97 16.36 -6.19
N ASP A 6 42.98 16.12 -4.87
CA ASP A 6 42.15 15.08 -4.26
C ASP A 6 40.68 15.53 -4.21
N TYR A 7 39.77 14.64 -4.64
CA TYR A 7 38.33 14.85 -4.57
C TYR A 7 37.68 13.87 -3.61
N VAL A 8 36.62 14.31 -2.93
CA VAL A 8 35.87 13.48 -1.99
C VAL A 8 35.07 12.40 -2.71
N HIS A 9 34.85 11.26 -2.04
CA HIS A 9 33.86 10.28 -2.44
C HIS A 9 32.47 10.72 -1.97
N MET A 10 31.47 10.64 -2.85
CA MET A 10 30.07 10.91 -2.51
C MET A 10 29.28 9.60 -2.50
N LEU A 11 28.53 9.35 -1.42
CA LEU A 11 27.63 8.21 -1.28
C LEU A 11 26.19 8.71 -1.20
N ASN A 12 25.24 7.95 -1.75
CA ASN A 12 23.81 8.23 -1.64
C ASN A 12 23.01 6.92 -1.50
N ALA A 13 21.87 6.99 -0.81
CA ALA A 13 20.92 5.91 -0.69
C ALA A 13 19.51 6.47 -0.45
N THR A 14 18.47 5.73 -0.85
CA THR A 14 17.08 6.07 -0.55
C THR A 14 16.64 5.33 0.71
N MET A 15 16.40 6.06 1.80
CA MET A 15 15.90 5.46 3.05
C MET A 15 14.46 4.96 2.90
N CYS A 16 13.58 5.76 2.30
CA CYS A 16 12.16 5.43 2.17
C CYS A 16 11.57 6.04 0.89
N ALA A 17 11.04 5.19 0.02
CA ALA A 17 10.18 5.61 -1.09
C ALA A 17 8.72 5.44 -0.66
N ALA A 18 8.13 6.50 -0.11
CA ALA A 18 6.89 6.45 0.68
C ALA A 18 5.77 5.62 0.03
N THR A 19 5.44 5.84 -1.25
CA THR A 19 4.36 5.10 -1.93
C THR A 19 4.65 3.61 -2.07
N ARG A 20 5.91 3.23 -2.31
CA ARG A 20 6.34 1.82 -2.40
C ARG A 20 6.30 1.14 -1.05
N VAL A 21 6.74 1.85 0.00
CA VAL A 21 6.71 1.34 1.36
C VAL A 21 5.27 1.19 1.85
N ILE A 22 4.37 2.11 1.49
CA ILE A 22 2.93 1.97 1.77
C ILE A 22 2.38 0.70 1.12
N CYS A 23 2.67 0.42 -0.16
CA CYS A 23 2.23 -0.84 -0.80
C CYS A 23 2.73 -2.08 -0.04
N ALA A 24 4.00 -2.10 0.34
CA ALA A 24 4.57 -3.21 1.11
C ALA A 24 3.90 -3.37 2.49
N ILE A 25 3.59 -2.27 3.18
CA ILE A 25 2.86 -2.31 4.45
C ILE A 25 1.45 -2.87 4.24
N LEU A 26 0.73 -2.40 3.23
CA LEU A 26 -0.63 -2.87 2.94
C LEU A 26 -0.67 -4.38 2.69
N GLU A 27 0.29 -4.92 1.94
CA GLU A 27 0.35 -6.36 1.64
C GLU A 27 0.76 -7.20 2.85
N ASN A 28 1.80 -6.79 3.58
CA ASN A 28 2.34 -7.59 4.68
C ASN A 28 1.53 -7.52 5.97
N ASN A 29 0.71 -6.48 6.14
CA ASN A 29 -0.06 -6.26 7.37
C ASN A 29 -1.57 -6.41 7.17
N GLN A 30 -2.02 -6.93 6.03
CA GLN A 30 -3.44 -7.18 5.78
C GLN A 30 -4.00 -8.29 6.70
N THR A 31 -5.21 -8.05 7.21
CA THR A 31 -6.07 -9.03 7.89
C THR A 31 -7.33 -9.27 7.06
N GLU A 32 -8.27 -10.08 7.58
CA GLU A 32 -9.56 -10.30 6.92
C GLU A 32 -10.41 -9.02 6.82
N THR A 33 -10.26 -8.07 7.75
CA THR A 33 -11.14 -6.90 7.88
C THR A 33 -10.42 -5.56 7.91
N SER A 34 -9.08 -5.55 8.01
CA SER A 34 -8.28 -4.35 8.24
C SER A 34 -6.83 -4.49 7.77
N ILE A 35 -6.06 -3.40 7.89
CA ILE A 35 -4.59 -3.41 7.83
C ILE A 35 -4.05 -3.06 9.22
N LYS A 36 -3.18 -3.90 9.78
CA LYS A 36 -2.52 -3.62 11.08
C LYS A 36 -1.44 -2.55 10.92
N VAL A 37 -1.46 -1.53 11.76
CA VAL A 37 -0.41 -0.49 11.76
C VAL A 37 0.87 -1.04 12.39
N PRO A 38 2.03 -0.95 11.69
CA PRO A 38 3.33 -1.33 12.25
C PRO A 38 3.65 -0.57 13.54
N GLU A 39 4.26 -1.24 14.53
CA GLU A 39 4.56 -0.67 15.86
C GLU A 39 5.26 0.68 15.79
N ALA A 40 6.28 0.79 14.94
CA ALA A 40 7.07 2.01 14.76
C ALA A 40 6.27 3.20 14.19
N LEU A 41 5.11 2.95 13.58
CA LEU A 41 4.27 3.98 12.98
C LEU A 41 3.13 4.43 13.91
N LYS A 42 2.77 3.64 14.93
CA LYS A 42 1.58 3.90 15.78
C LYS A 42 1.59 5.29 16.42
N LEU A 43 2.74 5.75 16.89
CA LEU A 43 2.87 7.07 17.54
C LEU A 43 2.55 8.25 16.61
N PHE A 44 2.67 8.04 15.29
CA PHE A 44 2.46 9.07 14.27
C PHE A 44 1.08 8.99 13.62
N MET A 45 0.27 8.00 14.00
CA MET A 45 -1.08 7.81 13.48
C MET A 45 -2.11 8.55 14.35
N PRO A 46 -3.22 9.03 13.75
CA PRO A 46 -4.36 9.51 14.52
C PRO A 46 -4.91 8.44 15.47
N GLU A 47 -5.51 8.84 16.60
CA GLU A 47 -6.06 7.91 17.61
C GLU A 47 -6.99 6.84 17.00
N GLU A 48 -7.85 7.24 16.05
CA GLU A 48 -8.80 6.34 15.36
C GLU A 48 -8.09 5.21 14.58
N TYR A 49 -6.90 5.47 14.04
CA TYR A 49 -6.15 4.54 13.19
C TYR A 49 -4.84 4.09 13.83
N GLN A 50 -4.70 4.27 15.15
CA GLN A 50 -3.44 4.00 15.83
C GLN A 50 -3.04 2.53 15.77
N HIS A 51 -4.01 1.62 15.70
CA HIS A 51 -3.78 0.17 15.72
C HIS A 51 -4.11 -0.51 14.39
N GLU A 52 -5.23 -0.15 13.77
CA GLU A 52 -5.72 -0.79 12.55
C GLU A 52 -6.43 0.20 11.62
N ILE A 53 -6.36 -0.07 10.32
CA ILE A 53 -7.05 0.69 9.27
C ILE A 53 -8.14 -0.23 8.67
N PRO A 54 -9.44 -0.01 8.96
CA PRO A 54 -10.50 -0.92 8.54
C PRO A 54 -10.81 -0.81 7.04
N PHE A 55 -11.24 -1.92 6.43
CA PHE A 55 -11.74 -1.90 5.06
C PHE A 55 -13.14 -1.27 5.00
N VAL A 56 -13.24 -0.15 4.28
CA VAL A 56 -14.51 0.58 4.10
C VAL A 56 -15.18 0.32 2.75
N LYS A 57 -14.53 -0.44 1.87
CA LYS A 57 -15.01 -0.77 0.52
C LYS A 57 -14.75 -2.25 0.21
N PRO A 58 -15.64 -2.91 -0.54
CA PRO A 58 -15.38 -4.27 -1.02
C PRO A 58 -14.25 -4.28 -2.04
N ALA A 59 -13.62 -5.45 -2.22
CA ALA A 59 -12.56 -5.60 -3.21
C ALA A 59 -13.10 -5.32 -4.62
N PRO A 60 -12.35 -4.59 -5.47
CA PRO A 60 -12.79 -4.28 -6.84
C PRO A 60 -13.17 -5.52 -7.66
N ILE A 61 -12.47 -6.65 -7.45
CA ILE A 61 -12.71 -7.92 -8.14
C ILE A 61 -14.13 -8.44 -7.86
N ASP A 62 -14.63 -8.29 -6.65
CA ASP A 62 -15.95 -8.77 -6.26
C ASP A 62 -17.05 -7.89 -6.87
N LEU A 63 -16.80 -6.59 -7.00
CA LEU A 63 -17.70 -5.67 -7.70
C LEU A 63 -17.79 -5.98 -9.19
N GLU A 64 -16.67 -6.33 -9.83
CA GLU A 64 -16.65 -6.69 -11.25
C GLU A 64 -17.36 -8.02 -11.52
N LYS A 65 -17.15 -9.04 -10.67
CA LYS A 65 -17.87 -10.32 -10.75
C LYS A 65 -19.39 -10.12 -10.60
N GLY A 66 -19.82 -9.29 -9.65
CA GLY A 66 -21.23 -8.96 -9.44
C GLY A 66 -21.89 -8.29 -10.66
N LYS A 67 -21.15 -7.45 -11.39
CA LYS A 67 -21.64 -6.81 -12.63
C LYS A 67 -21.75 -7.80 -13.79
N LYS A 68 -20.77 -8.69 -13.97
CA LYS A 68 -20.81 -9.75 -15.00
C LYS A 68 -21.97 -10.72 -14.80
N ASN A 69 -22.19 -11.18 -13.56
CA ASN A 69 -23.31 -12.08 -13.24
C ASN A 69 -24.69 -11.46 -13.51
N LYS A 70 -24.84 -10.13 -13.33
CA LYS A 70 -26.07 -9.40 -13.69
C LYS A 70 -26.27 -9.28 -15.20
N GLN A 71 -25.20 -9.11 -15.98
CA GLN A 71 -25.29 -9.06 -17.45
C GLN A 71 -25.61 -10.41 -18.08
N GLU A 72 -25.13 -11.53 -17.50
CA GLU A 72 -25.46 -12.87 -18.00
C GLU A 72 -26.91 -13.25 -17.73
N LYS A 73 -27.47 -12.90 -16.55
CA LYS A 73 -28.89 -13.15 -16.27
C LYS A 73 -29.85 -12.33 -17.16
N GLY A 74 -29.47 -11.12 -17.54
CA GLY A 74 -30.29 -10.27 -18.42
C GLY A 74 -30.29 -10.67 -19.90
N LYS A 75 -29.43 -11.60 -20.32
CA LYS A 75 -29.36 -12.12 -21.70
C LYS A 75 -30.10 -13.45 -21.92
N GLY A 76 -30.66 -14.04 -20.86
CA GLY A 76 -31.38 -15.32 -20.92
C GLY A 76 -32.90 -15.20 -20.81
N GLU A 77 -33.45 -13.98 -20.69
CA GLU A 77 -34.88 -13.70 -20.54
C GLU A 77 -35.46 -12.89 -21.73
N GLU A 78 -34.88 -13.02 -22.93
CA GLU A 78 -35.47 -12.51 -24.19
C GLU A 78 -35.72 -13.64 -25.19
#